data_AF-A0A976J3A3-F1
#
_entry.id   AF-A0A976J3A3-F1
#
_cell.length_a   1.000
_cell.length_b   1.000
_cell.length_c   1.000
_cell.angle_alpha   90.00
_cell.angle_beta   90.00
_cell.angle_gamma   90.00
#
_symmetry.space_group_name_H-M   'P 1'
#
loop_
_entity.id
_entity.type
_entity.pdbx_description
1 polymer ?
#
loop_
_entity_poly.entity_id
_entity_poly.type
_entity_poly.pdbx_seq_one_letter_code
_entity_poly.pdbx_strand_id
1 'polypeptide(L)'
;MKIMKLAIAALAALSAVAPASAAIRIFDYIARVDQVDALVPAGTMINGSFSYDDSLTPNTVLYEKEYNSAGFEHPSFTLSLNFLGQSYSVGGEGGITDAFGGDEEDGFGIGALSGSRYISLSIWDPRNAWISGTALPTSFPSPLWQGPFDDLNNDDDLTVPHGELSFYLRPSRESFTAVIISVTPAGLVPEPATWAMMIIGFGAVGSAMRKRRAEVPARA
;
A
#
# COMPACT_ATOMS: atom_id res chain seq x y z
N MET A 1 -37.64 -26.81 -28.48
CA MET A 1 -37.27 -25.39 -28.62
C MET A 1 -37.41 -24.58 -27.31
N LYS A 2 -37.10 -25.17 -26.14
CA LYS A 2 -37.10 -24.47 -24.83
C LYS A 2 -35.74 -24.47 -24.12
N ILE A 3 -34.83 -25.38 -24.51
CA ILE A 3 -33.51 -25.55 -23.88
C ILE A 3 -32.50 -24.49 -24.35
N MET A 4 -32.66 -23.93 -25.56
CA MET A 4 -31.73 -22.95 -26.13
C MET A 4 -31.87 -21.54 -25.53
N LYS A 5 -33.02 -21.20 -24.93
CA LYS A 5 -33.23 -19.90 -24.27
C LYS A 5 -32.62 -19.83 -22.86
N LEU A 6 -32.42 -20.98 -22.20
CA LEU A 6 -31.78 -21.02 -20.88
C LEU A 6 -30.26 -20.79 -20.96
N ALA A 7 -29.61 -21.28 -22.02
CA ALA A 7 -28.17 -21.13 -22.21
C ALA A 7 -27.75 -19.67 -22.48
N ILE A 8 -28.60 -18.88 -23.14
CA ILE A 8 -28.31 -17.47 -23.45
C ILE A 8 -28.53 -16.56 -22.22
N ALA A 9 -29.49 -16.88 -21.34
CA ALA A 9 -29.69 -16.17 -20.08
C ALA A 9 -28.56 -16.44 -19.06
N ALA A 10 -28.02 -17.66 -19.04
CA ALA A 10 -26.88 -18.01 -18.19
C ALA A 10 -25.56 -17.35 -18.66
N LEU A 11 -25.39 -17.13 -19.97
CA LEU A 11 -24.18 -16.50 -20.52
C LEU A 11 -24.20 -14.96 -20.37
N ALA A 12 -25.38 -14.34 -20.39
CA ALA A 12 -25.54 -12.90 -20.16
C ALA A 12 -25.42 -12.51 -18.66
N ALA A 13 -25.60 -13.44 -17.74
CA ALA A 13 -25.40 -13.22 -16.31
C ALA A 13 -23.93 -13.25 -15.87
N LEU A 14 -23.01 -13.73 -16.72
CA LEU A 14 -21.57 -13.78 -16.44
C LEU A 14 -20.78 -12.55 -16.93
N SER A 15 -21.42 -11.58 -17.59
CA SER A 15 -20.75 -10.39 -18.13
C SER A 15 -21.09 -9.08 -17.42
N ALA A 16 -21.79 -9.14 -16.29
CA ALA A 16 -21.83 -8.00 -15.38
C ALA A 16 -20.47 -7.92 -14.70
N VAL A 17 -19.52 -7.22 -15.33
CA VAL A 17 -18.31 -6.73 -14.65
C VAL A 17 -18.84 -5.88 -13.50
N ALA A 18 -18.87 -6.47 -12.30
CA ALA A 18 -19.15 -5.70 -11.11
C ALA A 18 -18.15 -4.52 -11.11
N PRO A 19 -18.60 -3.28 -10.82
CA PRO A 19 -17.67 -2.18 -10.65
C PRO A 19 -16.60 -2.65 -9.66
N ALA A 20 -15.32 -2.39 -9.97
CA ALA A 20 -14.21 -2.74 -9.11
C ALA A 20 -14.59 -2.31 -7.68
N SER A 21 -14.83 -3.29 -6.81
CA SER A 21 -15.32 -2.98 -5.47
C SER A 21 -14.22 -2.19 -4.77
N ALA A 22 -14.60 -1.10 -4.12
CA ALA A 22 -13.78 -0.39 -3.14
C ALA A 22 -12.96 -1.39 -2.32
N ALA A 23 -11.65 -1.39 -2.54
CA ALA A 23 -10.73 -2.30 -1.89
C ALA A 23 -9.84 -1.49 -0.96
N ILE A 24 -9.83 -1.86 0.32
CA ILE A 24 -8.85 -1.32 1.26
C ILE A 24 -7.49 -1.89 0.85
N ARG A 25 -6.63 -1.02 0.33
CA ARG A 25 -5.22 -1.31 0.07
C ARG A 25 -4.45 -1.13 1.35
N ILE A 26 -3.56 -2.08 1.64
CA ILE A 26 -2.67 -2.04 2.80
C ILE A 26 -1.27 -2.23 2.25
N PHE A 27 -0.35 -1.38 2.68
CA PHE A 27 1.06 -1.44 2.35
C PHE A 27 1.88 -1.48 3.62
N ASP A 28 2.75 -2.47 3.71
CA ASP A 28 3.79 -2.53 4.74
C ASP A 28 5.01 -1.76 4.24
N TYR A 29 5.66 -1.05 5.14
CA TYR A 29 6.92 -0.36 4.85
C TYR A 29 7.97 -0.61 5.92
N ILE A 30 9.21 -0.51 5.46
CA ILE A 30 10.40 -0.55 6.31
C ILE A 30 11.14 0.76 6.08
N ALA A 31 11.48 1.45 7.16
CA ALA A 31 12.27 2.68 7.12
C ALA A 31 13.47 2.60 8.07
N ARG A 32 14.50 3.39 7.80
CA ARG A 32 15.71 3.52 8.63
C ARG A 32 15.89 4.98 9.01
N VAL A 33 16.02 5.24 10.31
CA VAL A 33 16.28 6.60 10.83
C VAL A 33 17.67 7.05 10.40
N ASP A 34 17.75 8.10 9.60
CA ASP A 34 19.03 8.61 9.08
C ASP A 34 19.40 9.96 9.68
N GLN A 35 18.41 10.82 9.93
CA GLN A 35 18.61 12.10 10.59
C GLN A 35 18.10 12.03 12.03
N VAL A 36 19.03 12.25 12.96
CA VAL A 36 18.78 12.10 14.39
C VAL A 36 18.21 13.40 14.95
N ASP A 37 16.94 13.34 15.35
CA ASP A 37 16.46 14.10 16.48
C ASP A 37 16.40 13.19 17.73
N ALA A 38 16.18 13.78 18.90
CA ALA A 38 16.39 13.15 20.21
C ALA A 38 15.56 11.87 20.51
N LEU A 39 14.60 11.50 19.67
CA LEU A 39 13.64 10.44 19.99
C LEU A 39 14.18 9.02 19.74
N VAL A 40 14.98 8.83 18.69
CA VAL A 40 15.40 7.50 18.22
C VAL A 40 16.83 7.55 17.67
N PRO A 41 17.71 6.58 17.99
CA PRO A 41 19.07 6.57 17.42
C PRO A 41 19.08 6.41 15.89
N ALA A 42 20.07 7.02 15.22
CA ALA A 42 20.36 6.74 13.81
C ALA A 42 20.59 5.23 13.57
N GLY A 43 20.18 4.77 12.41
CA GLY A 43 20.18 3.36 12.01
C GLY A 43 19.04 2.53 12.61
N THR A 44 18.15 3.14 13.42
CA THR A 44 16.99 2.41 13.93
C THR A 44 16.04 2.04 12.80
N MET A 45 15.67 0.76 12.75
CA MET A 45 14.70 0.24 11.80
C MET A 45 13.28 0.44 12.32
N ILE A 46 12.42 0.99 11.48
CA ILE A 46 11.00 1.24 11.75
C ILE A 46 10.20 0.37 10.81
N ASN A 47 9.28 -0.40 11.37
CA ASN A 47 8.30 -1.14 10.60
C ASN A 47 6.94 -0.48 10.77
N GLY A 48 6.26 -0.24 9.68
CA GLY A 48 4.94 0.35 9.71
C GLY A 48 4.07 -0.15 8.57
N SER A 49 2.84 0.34 8.57
CA SER A 49 1.92 0.12 7.47
C SER A 49 1.05 1.33 7.26
N PHE A 50 0.59 1.52 6.03
CA PHE A 50 -0.47 2.47 5.72
C PHE A 50 -1.56 1.79 4.91
N SER A 51 -2.77 2.32 5.00
CA SER A 51 -3.90 1.84 4.23
C SER A 51 -4.75 2.97 3.70
N TYR A 52 -5.42 2.71 2.58
CA TYR A 52 -6.46 3.58 2.03
C TYR A 52 -7.47 2.77 1.23
N ASP A 53 -8.64 3.34 1.02
CA ASP A 53 -9.64 2.81 0.11
C ASP A 53 -9.31 3.32 -1.31
N ASP A 54 -9.11 2.41 -2.26
CA ASP A 54 -8.74 2.79 -3.63
C ASP A 54 -9.90 3.37 -4.46
N SER A 55 -11.11 3.36 -3.93
CA SER A 55 -12.28 4.01 -4.53
C SER A 55 -12.45 5.48 -4.16
N LEU A 56 -11.56 6.02 -3.32
CA LEU A 56 -11.62 7.41 -2.91
C LEU A 56 -11.47 8.33 -4.12
N THR A 57 -12.28 9.39 -4.10
CA THR A 57 -12.16 10.50 -5.04
C THR A 57 -11.54 11.68 -4.32
N PRO A 58 -10.73 12.49 -5.01
CA PRO A 58 -10.09 13.62 -4.37
C PRO A 58 -11.13 14.66 -3.94
N ASN A 59 -10.98 15.21 -2.74
CA ASN A 59 -11.84 16.28 -2.24
C ASN A 59 -11.45 17.65 -2.83
N THR A 60 -10.16 17.80 -3.14
CA THR A 60 -9.53 19.02 -3.64
C THR A 60 -8.64 18.61 -4.79
N VAL A 61 -8.79 19.28 -5.93
CA VAL A 61 -7.85 19.15 -7.04
C VAL A 61 -7.37 20.55 -7.41
N LEU A 62 -6.09 20.80 -7.22
CA LEU A 62 -5.44 22.05 -7.61
C LEU A 62 -4.68 21.81 -8.90
N TYR A 63 -4.86 22.72 -9.86
CA TYR A 63 -4.11 22.77 -11.10
C TYR A 63 -3.39 24.11 -11.12
N GLU A 64 -2.11 24.11 -10.78
CA GLU A 64 -1.26 25.29 -10.85
C GLU A 64 -0.33 25.17 -12.05
N LYS A 65 0.33 26.28 -12.41
CA LYS A 65 1.20 26.34 -13.58
C LYS A 65 2.40 25.37 -13.47
N GLU A 66 2.78 25.03 -12.24
CA GLU A 66 4.02 24.33 -11.88
C GLU A 66 3.78 23.09 -11.01
N TYR A 67 2.53 22.78 -10.64
CA TYR A 67 2.19 21.52 -9.99
C TYR A 67 0.68 21.26 -10.05
N ASN A 68 0.31 19.99 -10.00
CA ASN A 68 -1.04 19.54 -9.70
C ASN A 68 -1.07 18.94 -8.29
N SER A 69 -2.20 19.01 -7.60
CA SER A 69 -2.33 18.24 -6.36
C SER A 69 -3.74 17.73 -6.19
N ALA A 70 -3.86 16.56 -5.59
CA ALA A 70 -5.10 15.88 -5.33
C ALA A 70 -5.16 15.52 -3.84
N GLY A 71 -5.91 16.31 -3.07
CA GLY A 71 -6.20 16.02 -1.67
C GLY A 71 -7.19 14.87 -1.55
N PHE A 72 -6.94 13.93 -0.65
CA PHE A 72 -7.87 12.86 -0.31
C PHE A 72 -8.09 12.88 1.20
N GLU A 73 -9.08 13.63 1.66
CA GLU A 73 -9.45 13.59 3.08
C GLU A 73 -10.46 12.47 3.31
N HIS A 74 -10.04 11.41 4.01
CA HIS A 74 -10.97 10.33 4.35
C HIS A 74 -10.57 9.59 5.64
N PRO A 75 -11.52 9.24 6.52
CA PRO A 75 -11.22 8.49 7.74
C PRO A 75 -10.66 7.08 7.51
N SER A 76 -10.69 6.55 6.28
CA SER A 76 -10.11 5.23 5.96
C SER A 76 -8.59 5.26 5.80
N PHE A 77 -7.97 6.44 5.70
CA PHE A 77 -6.52 6.53 5.74
C PHE A 77 -6.05 6.13 7.13
N THR A 78 -5.16 5.14 7.17
CA THR A 78 -4.44 4.81 8.38
C THR A 78 -2.96 4.82 8.09
N LEU A 79 -2.17 5.32 9.03
CA LEU A 79 -0.72 5.26 9.01
C LEU A 79 -0.27 4.80 10.39
N SER A 80 0.46 3.71 10.42
CA SER A 80 0.97 3.10 11.63
C SER A 80 2.46 2.84 11.53
N LEU A 81 3.14 2.89 12.66
CA LEU A 81 4.55 2.57 12.79
C LEU A 81 4.85 2.03 14.18
N ASN A 82 5.91 1.22 14.25
CA ASN A 82 6.37 0.58 15.45
C ASN A 82 7.86 0.85 15.61
N PHE A 83 8.24 1.44 16.73
CA PHE A 83 9.63 1.64 17.12
C PHE A 83 9.76 1.60 18.65
N LEU A 84 10.92 1.17 19.15
CA LEU A 84 11.20 1.07 20.60
C LEU A 84 10.14 0.30 21.41
N GLY A 85 9.47 -0.69 20.78
CA GLY A 85 8.40 -1.47 21.42
C GLY A 85 7.08 -0.72 21.61
N GLN A 86 6.94 0.47 21.03
CA GLN A 86 5.72 1.28 21.04
C GLN A 86 5.08 1.28 19.66
N SER A 87 3.75 1.18 19.63
CA SER A 87 2.95 1.27 18.42
C SER A 87 2.27 2.63 18.35
N TYR A 88 2.45 3.32 17.23
CA TYR A 88 1.77 4.56 16.92
C TYR A 88 0.89 4.33 15.72
N SER A 89 -0.37 4.72 15.83
CA SER A 89 -1.31 4.69 14.71
C SER A 89 -2.09 5.99 14.72
N VAL A 90 -2.23 6.56 13.55
CA VAL A 90 -2.99 7.78 13.29
C VAL A 90 -3.88 7.50 12.08
N GLY A 91 -5.11 7.99 12.13
CA GLY A 91 -5.97 8.08 10.96
C GLY A 91 -6.21 9.55 10.64
N GLY A 92 -6.46 9.89 9.37
CA GLY A 92 -6.63 11.29 9.01
C GLY A 92 -6.50 11.60 7.52
N GLU A 93 -6.12 12.83 7.23
CA GLU A 93 -6.09 13.43 5.88
C GLU A 93 -4.92 12.89 5.04
N GLY A 94 -5.20 12.22 3.93
CA GLY A 94 -4.18 11.84 2.94
C GLY A 94 -4.08 12.88 1.82
N GLY A 95 -2.95 12.95 1.12
CA GLY A 95 -2.79 13.91 0.03
C GLY A 95 -1.84 13.37 -1.01
N ILE A 96 -2.34 13.14 -2.22
CA ILE A 96 -1.47 12.83 -3.36
C ILE A 96 -1.02 14.18 -3.94
N THR A 97 0.29 14.38 -4.06
CA THR A 97 0.83 15.64 -4.60
C THR A 97 1.61 15.34 -5.87
N ASP A 98 1.12 15.86 -6.99
CA ASP A 98 1.72 15.65 -8.31
C ASP A 98 2.47 16.92 -8.75
N ALA A 99 3.75 17.04 -8.42
CA ALA A 99 4.53 18.24 -8.71
C ALA A 99 4.98 18.32 -10.18
N PHE A 100 4.05 18.51 -11.12
CA PHE A 100 4.40 18.77 -12.54
C PHE A 100 4.87 20.21 -12.77
N GLY A 101 6.18 20.44 -12.65
CA GLY A 101 6.80 21.73 -12.96
C GLY A 101 8.26 21.61 -13.37
N GLY A 102 8.55 21.76 -14.65
CA GLY A 102 9.91 21.92 -15.18
C GLY A 102 10.70 20.62 -15.33
N ASP A 103 10.76 19.81 -14.27
CA ASP A 103 11.60 18.61 -14.17
C ASP A 103 10.85 17.49 -13.38
N GLU A 104 9.86 16.88 -14.03
CA GLU A 104 9.27 15.51 -13.87
C GLU A 104 9.34 14.77 -12.49
N GLU A 105 8.68 15.26 -11.42
CA GLU A 105 8.57 14.48 -10.16
C GLU A 105 7.12 14.21 -9.71
N ASP A 106 6.73 12.93 -9.71
CA ASP A 106 5.48 12.43 -9.13
C ASP A 106 5.67 12.01 -7.66
N GLY A 107 4.78 12.48 -6.77
CA GLY A 107 4.85 12.26 -5.33
C GLY A 107 3.58 11.67 -4.70
N PHE A 108 3.72 10.60 -3.94
CA PHE A 108 2.69 10.14 -3.02
C PHE A 108 2.97 10.64 -1.62
N GLY A 109 2.00 11.34 -1.03
CA GLY A 109 2.03 11.76 0.38
C GLY A 109 0.90 11.12 1.18
N ILE A 110 1.20 10.73 2.42
CA ILE A 110 0.18 10.44 3.41
C ILE A 110 0.62 11.03 4.74
N GLY A 111 -0.23 11.87 5.31
CA GLY A 111 -0.02 12.44 6.63
C GLY A 111 -1.16 12.04 7.55
N ALA A 112 -0.95 12.12 8.84
CA ALA A 112 -2.06 12.23 9.77
C ALA A 112 -1.60 12.90 11.06
N LEU A 113 -2.50 13.74 11.56
CA LEU A 113 -2.34 14.43 12.83
C LEU A 113 -3.38 13.87 13.80
N SER A 114 -2.93 13.34 14.93
CA SER A 114 -3.81 12.90 16.01
C SER A 114 -3.35 13.48 17.33
N GLY A 115 -4.12 14.46 17.83
CA GLY A 115 -3.80 15.20 19.05
C GLY A 115 -2.44 15.87 18.95
N SER A 116 -1.45 15.33 19.65
CA SER A 116 -0.11 15.88 19.73
C SER A 116 0.90 15.15 18.83
N ARG A 117 0.44 14.26 17.95
CA ARG A 117 1.31 13.39 17.13
C ARG A 117 1.07 13.69 15.68
N TYR A 118 2.15 13.91 14.93
CA TYR A 118 2.12 14.03 13.49
C TYR A 118 3.00 12.92 12.90
N ILE A 119 2.45 12.20 11.94
CA ILE A 119 3.18 11.20 11.18
C ILE A 119 2.94 11.51 9.72
N SER A 120 4.00 11.59 8.92
CA SER A 120 3.91 11.71 7.48
C SER A 120 4.85 10.72 6.80
N LEU A 121 4.39 10.22 5.66
CA LEU A 121 5.14 9.35 4.79
C LEU A 121 5.01 9.91 3.37
N SER A 122 6.14 9.98 2.67
CA SER A 122 6.22 10.48 1.31
C SER A 122 7.07 9.55 0.46
N ILE A 123 6.63 9.30 -0.78
CA ILE A 123 7.32 8.44 -1.73
C ILE A 123 7.32 9.16 -3.07
N TRP A 124 8.47 9.21 -3.72
CA TRP A 124 8.67 9.89 -4.99
C TRP A 124 9.22 8.90 -6.03
N ASP A 125 8.76 9.01 -7.27
CA ASP A 125 9.34 8.29 -8.42
C ASP A 125 9.38 9.17 -9.67
N PRO A 126 10.57 9.65 -10.06
CA PRO A 126 10.74 10.52 -11.21
C PRO A 126 10.54 9.78 -12.55
N ARG A 127 10.40 8.44 -12.53
CA ARG A 127 10.33 7.62 -13.76
C ARG A 127 8.93 7.19 -14.13
N ASN A 128 7.94 7.46 -13.28
CA ASN A 128 6.62 6.87 -13.45
C ASN A 128 5.52 7.80 -12.94
N ALA A 129 4.64 8.19 -13.87
CA ALA A 129 3.40 8.88 -13.56
C ALA A 129 2.42 7.95 -12.87
N TRP A 130 2.54 7.82 -11.54
CA TRP A 130 1.57 7.07 -10.73
C TRP A 130 0.23 7.79 -10.62
N ILE A 131 0.21 9.09 -10.94
CA ILE A 131 -0.89 9.98 -10.58
C ILE A 131 -1.50 10.53 -11.87
N SER A 132 -2.63 9.96 -12.29
CA SER A 132 -3.51 10.63 -13.26
C SER A 132 -4.44 11.67 -12.59
N GLY A 133 -4.13 12.07 -11.35
CA GLY A 133 -4.90 13.01 -10.53
C GLY A 133 -6.20 12.46 -9.93
N THR A 134 -6.64 11.26 -10.28
CA THR A 134 -8.00 10.76 -9.95
C THR A 134 -8.06 9.39 -9.28
N ALA A 135 -6.93 8.68 -9.16
CA ALA A 135 -6.89 7.35 -8.56
C ALA A 135 -5.67 7.23 -7.64
N LEU A 136 -5.86 6.53 -6.52
CA LEU A 136 -4.78 6.19 -5.59
C LEU A 136 -3.89 5.09 -6.19
N PRO A 137 -2.57 5.09 -5.91
CA PRO A 137 -1.66 4.05 -6.38
C PRO A 137 -2.12 2.65 -5.94
N THR A 138 -1.85 1.62 -6.75
CA THR A 138 -2.07 0.22 -6.34
C THR A 138 -0.77 -0.54 -6.05
N SER A 139 0.36 0.09 -6.35
CA SER A 139 1.72 -0.38 -6.11
C SER A 139 2.65 0.81 -5.95
N PHE A 140 3.77 0.58 -5.28
CA PHE A 140 4.87 1.53 -5.10
C PHE A 140 6.15 0.92 -5.70
N PRO A 141 7.16 1.74 -6.01
CA PRO A 141 8.38 1.26 -6.64
C PRO A 141 9.21 0.53 -5.59
N SER A 142 9.96 -0.45 -6.05
CA SER A 142 10.84 -1.22 -5.18
C SER A 142 12.03 -1.72 -5.99
N PRO A 143 13.27 -1.59 -5.48
CA PRO A 143 13.63 -0.95 -4.20
C PRO A 143 13.58 0.58 -4.27
N LEU A 144 13.47 1.23 -3.10
CA LEU A 144 13.69 2.67 -2.94
C LEU A 144 15.18 2.95 -2.71
N TRP A 145 15.63 4.15 -3.08
CA TRP A 145 16.99 4.64 -2.84
C TRP A 145 17.27 4.75 -1.34
N GLN A 146 18.51 4.44 -0.94
CA GLN A 146 18.92 4.29 0.47
C GLN A 146 20.15 5.14 0.83
N GLY A 147 20.54 6.06 -0.05
CA GLY A 147 21.67 6.95 0.19
C GLY A 147 21.36 8.07 1.19
N PRO A 148 22.36 8.89 1.53
CA PRO A 148 22.23 9.94 2.55
C PRO A 148 21.36 11.09 2.03
N PHE A 149 20.38 11.54 2.84
CA PHE A 149 19.50 12.67 2.51
C PHE A 149 20.24 13.98 2.17
N ASP A 150 21.45 14.20 2.68
CA ASP A 150 22.23 15.42 2.41
C ASP A 150 22.60 15.61 0.93
N ASP A 151 22.51 14.55 0.11
CA ASP A 151 22.73 14.59 -1.35
C ASP A 151 21.45 15.00 -2.14
N LEU A 152 20.30 15.10 -1.47
CA LEU A 152 19.03 15.48 -2.11
C LEU A 152 18.86 16.97 -2.37
N ASN A 153 19.74 17.83 -1.82
CA ASN A 153 19.73 19.28 -2.10
C ASN A 153 20.37 19.63 -3.46
N ASN A 154 20.82 18.62 -4.21
CA ASN A 154 21.22 18.78 -5.60
C ASN A 154 20.06 18.30 -6.47
N ASP A 155 19.01 19.12 -6.52
CA ASP A 155 17.70 18.88 -7.13
C ASP A 155 17.77 18.44 -8.61
N ASP A 156 18.94 18.53 -9.25
CA ASP A 156 19.15 18.25 -10.68
C ASP A 156 19.34 16.75 -11.04
N ASP A 157 19.53 15.82 -10.09
CA ASP A 157 20.03 14.46 -10.41
C ASP A 157 19.28 13.28 -9.78
N LEU A 158 18.18 13.49 -9.06
CA LEU A 158 17.48 12.36 -8.45
C LEU A 158 16.63 11.61 -9.48
N THR A 159 17.27 10.71 -10.22
CA THR A 159 16.65 9.87 -11.26
C THR A 159 16.11 8.54 -10.71
N VAL A 160 16.05 8.39 -9.39
CA VAL A 160 15.71 7.14 -8.70
C VAL A 160 14.59 7.35 -7.69
N PRO A 161 13.68 6.36 -7.51
CA PRO A 161 12.64 6.47 -6.52
C PRO A 161 13.20 6.51 -5.11
N HIS A 162 12.61 7.32 -4.25
CA HIS A 162 12.99 7.45 -2.85
C HIS A 162 11.75 7.65 -1.97
N GLY A 163 11.93 7.60 -0.66
CA GLY A 163 10.84 7.85 0.26
C GLY A 163 11.33 8.28 1.63
N GLU A 164 10.49 9.05 2.30
CA GLU A 164 10.76 9.65 3.60
C GLU A 164 9.61 9.36 4.56
N LEU A 165 9.96 9.01 5.79
CA LEU A 165 9.06 8.96 6.93
C LEU A 165 9.47 10.03 7.94
N SER A 166 8.52 10.89 8.28
CA SER A 166 8.68 11.96 9.26
C SER A 166 7.71 11.75 10.42
N PHE A 167 8.23 11.84 11.65
CA PHE A 167 7.44 11.68 12.88
C PHE A 167 7.73 12.82 13.83
N TYR A 168 6.69 13.37 14.46
CA TYR A 168 6.81 14.50 15.36
C TYR A 168 5.84 14.43 16.55
N LEU A 169 6.37 14.68 17.75
CA LEU A 169 5.63 14.80 19.00
C LEU A 169 5.56 16.25 19.47
N ARG A 170 4.34 16.74 19.66
CA ARG A 170 3.99 17.94 20.40
C ARG A 170 3.65 17.55 21.85
N PRO A 171 3.94 18.39 22.86
CA PRO A 171 4.77 19.59 22.79
C PRO A 171 6.28 19.31 23.00
N SER A 172 6.71 18.06 23.16
CA SER A 172 8.11 17.71 23.48
C SER A 172 9.12 18.11 22.41
N ARG A 173 8.65 18.45 21.19
CA ARG A 173 9.49 18.77 20.02
C ARG A 173 10.46 17.64 19.68
N GLU A 174 10.06 16.42 20.00
CA GLU A 174 10.82 15.22 19.65
C GLU A 174 10.36 14.76 18.26
N SER A 175 11.32 14.52 17.38
CA SER A 175 11.08 14.04 16.02
C SER A 175 12.07 12.95 15.65
N PHE A 176 11.86 12.38 14.47
CA PHE A 176 12.90 11.77 13.66
C PHE A 176 12.50 11.84 12.18
N THR A 177 13.49 11.74 11.32
CA THR A 177 13.30 11.51 9.88
C THR A 177 14.00 10.23 9.47
N ALA A 178 13.34 9.43 8.64
CA ALA A 178 13.80 8.11 8.22
C ALA A 178 13.67 7.94 6.70
N VAL A 179 14.65 7.27 6.09
CA VAL A 179 14.57 6.83 4.69
C VAL A 179 13.68 5.60 4.63
N ILE A 180 12.69 5.59 3.73
CA ILE A 180 11.91 4.39 3.43
C ILE A 180 12.74 3.50 2.51
N ILE A 181 12.97 2.27 2.94
CA ILE A 181 13.76 1.28 2.22
C ILE A 181 12.89 0.50 1.24
N SER A 182 11.68 0.16 1.66
CA SER A 182 10.76 -0.64 0.87
C SER A 182 9.32 -0.37 1.25
N VAL A 183 8.45 -0.42 0.24
CA VAL A 183 7.00 -0.43 0.39
C VAL A 183 6.46 -1.62 -0.38
N THR A 184 5.74 -2.50 0.31
CA THR A 184 5.21 -3.73 -0.28
C THR A 184 3.73 -3.84 0.04
N PRO A 185 2.87 -4.24 -0.91
CA PRO A 185 1.49 -4.59 -0.58
C PRO A 185 1.50 -5.62 0.56
N ALA A 186 0.75 -5.35 1.63
CA ALA A 186 0.61 -6.31 2.71
C ALA A 186 0.05 -7.60 2.10
N GLY A 187 0.74 -8.71 2.36
CA GLY A 187 0.44 -9.98 1.70
C GLY A 187 -1.05 -10.27 1.77
N LEU A 188 -1.69 -10.40 0.60
CA LEU A 188 -3.09 -10.80 0.52
C LEU A 188 -3.18 -12.18 1.16
N VAL A 189 -3.63 -12.22 2.42
CA VAL A 189 -4.02 -13.48 3.05
C VAL A 189 -5.04 -14.09 2.11
N PRO A 190 -4.83 -15.34 1.62
CA PRO A 190 -5.77 -15.94 0.68
C PRO A 190 -7.17 -15.83 1.26
N GLU A 191 -8.12 -15.36 0.45
CA GLU A 191 -9.48 -15.16 0.95
C GLU A 191 -10.01 -16.49 1.54
N PRO A 192 -10.93 -16.46 2.54
CA PRO A 192 -11.47 -17.68 3.13
C PRO A 192 -12.00 -18.70 2.11
N ALA A 193 -12.51 -18.23 0.97
CA ALA A 193 -12.94 -19.08 -0.14
C ALA A 193 -11.77 -19.82 -0.82
N THR A 194 -10.60 -19.19 -0.93
CA THR A 194 -9.38 -19.81 -1.45
C THR A 194 -8.90 -20.91 -0.50
N TRP A 195 -8.93 -20.67 0.81
CA TRP A 195 -8.65 -21.73 1.81
C TRP A 195 -9.64 -22.88 1.70
N ALA A 196 -10.93 -22.59 1.55
CA ALA A 196 -11.95 -23.62 1.38
C ALA A 196 -11.73 -24.45 0.11
N MET A 197 -11.42 -23.81 -1.03
CA MET A 197 -11.12 -24.50 -2.28
C MET A 197 -9.87 -25.37 -2.17
N MET A 198 -8.82 -24.91 -1.48
CA MET A 198 -7.63 -25.71 -1.18
C MET A 198 -7.97 -26.92 -0.31
N ILE A 199 -8.74 -26.73 0.77
CA ILE A 199 -9.17 -27.82 1.66
C ILE A 199 -10.01 -28.85 0.89
N ILE A 200 -10.95 -28.40 0.06
CA ILE A 200 -11.76 -29.29 -0.78
C ILE A 200 -10.87 -30.03 -1.78
N GLY A 201 -9.94 -29.35 -2.44
CA GLY A 201 -9.00 -29.95 -3.39
C GLY A 201 -8.13 -31.02 -2.73
N PHE A 202 -7.50 -30.71 -1.60
CA PHE A 202 -6.70 -31.67 -0.84
C PHE A 202 -7.53 -32.81 -0.26
N GLY A 203 -8.76 -32.52 0.20
CA GLY A 203 -9.71 -33.52 0.67
C GLY A 203 -10.11 -34.51 -0.43
N ALA A 204 -10.37 -34.02 -1.63
CA ALA A 204 -10.70 -34.84 -2.80
C ALA A 204 -9.53 -35.75 -3.20
N VAL A 205 -8.31 -35.20 -3.28
CA VAL A 205 -7.10 -35.98 -3.58
C VAL A 205 -6.85 -37.05 -2.52
N GLY A 206 -6.91 -36.68 -1.23
CA GLY A 206 -6.73 -37.61 -0.12
C GLY A 206 -7.78 -38.73 -0.11
N SER A 207 -9.04 -38.41 -0.43
CA SER A 207 -10.13 -39.39 -0.54
C SER A 207 -9.87 -40.39 -1.68
N ALA A 208 -9.44 -39.91 -2.85
CA ALA A 208 -9.10 -40.75 -3.99
C ALA A 208 -7.96 -41.73 -3.68
N MET A 209 -6.93 -41.27 -2.96
CA MET A 209 -5.81 -42.13 -2.53
C MET A 209 -6.24 -43.22 -1.54
N ARG A 210 -7.17 -42.92 -0.62
CA ARG A 210 -7.68 -43.91 0.35
C ARG A 210 -8.49 -45.00 -0.32
N LYS A 211 -9.29 -44.67 -1.35
CA LYS A 211 -10.12 -45.65 -2.08
C LYS A 211 -9.29 -46.75 -2.75
N ARG A 212 -8.06 -46.44 -3.20
CA ARG A 212 -7.20 -47.41 -3.90
C ARG A 212 -6.60 -48.52 -3.02
N ARG A 213 -6.56 -48.34 -1.69
CA ARG A 213 -5.96 -49.35 -0.78
C ARG A 213 -6.91 -50.49 -0.38
N ALA A 214 -8.18 -50.44 -0.75
CA ALA A 214 -9.18 -51.44 -0.35
C ALA A 214 -9.12 -52.75 -1.16
N GLU A 215 -8.33 -52.81 -2.24
CA GLU A 215 -8.22 -53.99 -3.12
C GLU A 215 -6.84 -54.65 -2.98
N VAL A 216 -6.60 -55.34 -1.86
CA VAL A 216 -5.57 -56.38 -1.79
C VAL A 216 -6.27 -57.68 -1.43
N PRO A 217 -6.65 -58.52 -2.40
CA PRO A 217 -7.19 -59.84 -2.10
C PRO A 217 -6.11 -60.66 -1.40
N ALA A 218 -6.44 -61.20 -0.23
CA ALA A 218 -5.59 -62.15 0.47
C ALA A 218 -5.32 -63.36 -0.43
N ARG A 219 -4.05 -63.56 -0.79
CA ARG A 219 -3.62 -64.74 -1.56
C ARG A 219 -3.67 -65.95 -0.61
N ALA A 220 -4.55 -66.89 -0.92
CA ALA A 220 -4.59 -68.23 -0.32
C ALA A 220 -3.57 -69.16 -0.99
#